data_AF-A0A2A5M4T2-F1
#
_entry.id   AF-A0A2A5M4T2-F1
#
_cell.length_a   1.000
_cell.length_b   1.000
_cell.length_c   1.000
_cell.angle_alpha   90.00
_cell.angle_beta   90.00
_cell.angle_gamma   90.00
#
_symmetry.space_group_name_H-M   'P 1'
#
loop_
_entity.id
_entity.type
_entity.pdbx_description
1 polymer ?
#
loop_
_entity_poly.entity_id
_entity_poly.type
_entity_poly.pdbx_seq_one_letter_code
_entity_poly.pdbx_strand_id
1 'polypeptide(L)'
;MFSWLEKNPFFFAVAVFVVIAYAGIVEVLPNFAENARPIEGKKPYTVLQLAGRAVYIKDSCNACHSQLIRPFKSETDRYGMYSVSGEFAYDRPFLWGSKRTGPDLARVGN
;
A
#
# COMPACT_ATOMS: atom_id res chain seq x y z
N MET A 1 -23.47 14.60 29.57
CA MET A 1 -23.54 15.41 28.34
C MET A 1 -24.08 14.62 27.13
N PHE A 2 -23.95 13.29 27.05
CA PHE A 2 -24.43 12.48 25.90
C PHE A 2 -25.59 11.50 26.22
N SER A 3 -26.24 11.64 27.38
CA SER A 3 -27.24 10.68 27.88
C SER A 3 -28.37 10.36 26.90
N TRP A 4 -28.77 11.32 26.07
CA TRP A 4 -29.79 11.08 25.03
C TRP A 4 -29.27 10.16 23.92
N LEU A 5 -28.05 10.38 23.44
CA LEU A 5 -27.46 9.58 22.37
C LEU A 5 -27.15 8.16 22.83
N GLU A 6 -26.61 8.00 24.05
CA GLU A 6 -26.31 6.71 24.68
C GLU A 6 -27.56 5.82 24.86
N LYS A 7 -28.73 6.44 25.07
CA LYS A 7 -30.01 5.73 25.24
C LYS A 7 -30.69 5.37 23.92
N ASN A 8 -30.21 5.88 22.79
CA ASN A 8 -30.80 5.65 21.47
C ASN A 8 -29.80 4.93 20.54
N PRO A 9 -29.77 3.58 20.54
CA PRO A 9 -28.76 2.79 19.83
C PRO A 9 -28.66 3.08 18.33
N PHE A 10 -29.80 3.36 17.67
CA PHE A 10 -29.82 3.68 16.24
C PHE A 10 -29.01 4.94 15.93
N PHE A 11 -29.28 6.04 16.65
CA PHE A 11 -28.57 7.31 16.44
C PHE A 11 -27.10 7.21 16.86
N PHE A 12 -26.81 6.44 17.91
CA PHE A 12 -25.43 6.16 18.31
C PHE A 12 -24.66 5.43 17.20
N ALA A 13 -25.24 4.39 16.60
CA ALA A 13 -24.61 3.65 15.50
C ALA A 13 -24.37 4.54 14.27
N VAL A 14 -25.34 5.39 13.91
CA VAL A 14 -25.19 6.36 12.80
C VAL A 14 -24.07 7.34 13.09
N ALA A 15 -23.99 7.89 14.31
CA ALA A 15 -22.93 8.82 14.69
C ALA A 15 -21.54 8.17 14.59
N VAL A 16 -21.39 6.94 15.11
CA VAL A 16 -20.13 6.17 15.00
C VAL A 16 -19.77 5.91 13.54
N PHE A 17 -20.75 5.49 12.72
CA PHE A 17 -20.52 5.27 11.30
C PHE A 17 -20.03 6.55 10.60
N VAL A 18 -20.67 7.69 10.84
CA VAL A 18 -20.27 8.97 10.24
C VAL A 18 -18.86 9.35 10.63
N VAL A 19 -18.48 9.17 11.90
CA VAL A 19 -17.12 9.46 12.39
C VAL A 19 -16.08 8.57 11.71
N ILE A 20 -16.34 7.26 11.59
CA ILE A 20 -15.42 6.32 10.93
C ILE A 20 -15.33 6.61 9.42
N ALA A 21 -16.48 6.82 8.76
CA ALA A 21 -16.53 7.10 7.33
C ALA A 21 -15.82 8.40 6.97
N TYR A 22 -15.92 9.43 7.84
CA TYR A 22 -15.21 10.69 7.66
C TYR A 22 -13.69 10.50 7.58
N ALA A 23 -13.10 9.67 8.45
CA ALA A 23 -11.67 9.36 8.37
C ALA A 23 -11.29 8.71 7.03
N GLY A 24 -12.08 7.74 6.56
CA GLY A 24 -11.85 7.10 5.26
C GLY A 24 -11.94 8.07 4.08
N ILE A 25 -12.89 9.01 4.11
CA ILE A 25 -13.03 10.06 3.09
C ILE A 25 -11.78 10.94 3.06
N VAL A 26 -11.33 11.42 4.22
CA VAL A 26 -10.21 12.36 4.33
C VAL A 26 -8.88 11.71 3.96
N GLU A 27 -8.66 10.44 4.32
CA GLU A 27 -7.38 9.77 4.05
C GLU A 27 -7.29 9.20 2.63
N VAL A 28 -8.39 8.61 2.12
CA VAL A 28 -8.35 7.86 0.86
C VAL A 28 -8.58 8.77 -0.34
N LEU A 29 -9.58 9.65 -0.31
CA LEU A 29 -10.07 10.31 -1.52
C LEU A 29 -9.18 11.42 -2.09
N PRO A 30 -8.60 12.35 -1.30
CA PRO A 30 -8.00 13.57 -1.85
C PRO A 30 -6.96 13.32 -2.94
N ASN A 31 -6.12 12.28 -2.77
CA ASN A 31 -5.00 12.00 -3.67
C ASN A 31 -5.07 10.61 -4.32
N PHE A 32 -6.21 9.92 -4.28
CA PHE A 32 -6.32 8.55 -4.79
C PHE A 32 -5.93 8.48 -6.28
N ALA A 33 -6.54 9.35 -7.09
CA ALA A 33 -6.38 9.32 -8.54
C ALA A 33 -4.96 9.72 -8.99
N GLU A 34 -4.27 10.56 -8.22
CA GLU A 34 -2.90 10.99 -8.53
C GLU A 34 -1.89 9.90 -8.15
N ASN A 35 -2.00 9.35 -6.94
CA ASN A 35 -1.11 8.30 -6.44
C ASN A 35 -1.22 6.98 -7.23
N ALA A 36 -2.35 6.74 -7.89
CA ALA A 36 -2.59 5.54 -8.68
C ALA A 36 -2.02 5.59 -10.11
N ARG A 37 -1.49 6.74 -10.56
CA ARG A 37 -0.97 6.88 -11.93
C ARG A 37 0.39 6.21 -12.08
N PRO A 38 0.64 5.46 -13.17
CA PRO A 38 1.95 4.89 -13.43
C PRO A 38 2.97 6.01 -13.69
N ILE A 39 4.23 5.78 -13.28
CA ILE A 39 5.35 6.61 -13.74
C ILE A 39 5.54 6.49 -15.25
N GLU A 40 6.15 7.51 -15.85
CA GLU A 40 6.45 7.53 -17.27
C GLU A 40 7.23 6.27 -17.70
N GLY A 41 6.80 5.64 -18.78
CA GLY A 41 7.43 4.43 -19.32
C GLY A 41 7.12 3.12 -18.57
N LYS A 42 6.39 3.13 -17.44
CA LYS A 42 6.02 1.89 -16.74
C LYS A 42 4.99 1.10 -17.55
N LYS A 43 5.40 -0.10 -17.98
CA LYS A 43 4.53 -1.07 -18.65
C LYS A 43 3.92 -2.05 -17.65
N PRO A 44 2.73 -2.59 -17.93
CA PRO A 44 2.19 -3.74 -17.20
C PRO A 44 3.15 -4.94 -17.27
N TYR A 45 3.04 -5.82 -16.28
CA TYR A 45 3.81 -7.05 -16.22
C TYR A 45 3.53 -7.96 -17.44
N THR A 46 4.56 -8.64 -17.92
CA THR A 46 4.37 -9.73 -18.89
C THR A 46 3.68 -10.92 -18.24
N VAL A 47 3.15 -11.85 -19.04
CA VAL A 47 2.48 -13.06 -18.54
C VAL A 47 3.40 -13.88 -17.62
N LEU A 48 4.68 -14.03 -18.00
CA LEU A 48 5.66 -14.76 -17.20
C LEU A 48 5.94 -14.04 -15.86
N GLN A 49 6.04 -12.71 -15.88
CA GLN A 49 6.23 -11.92 -14.64
C GLN A 49 5.01 -12.00 -13.72
N LEU A 50 3.78 -12.00 -14.26
CA LEU A 50 2.56 -12.20 -13.48
C LEU A 50 2.52 -13.59 -12.84
N ALA A 51 2.89 -14.63 -13.58
CA ALA A 51 2.99 -15.98 -13.04
C ALA A 51 4.04 -16.06 -11.92
N GLY A 52 5.23 -15.46 -12.12
CA GLY A 52 6.27 -15.38 -11.10
C GLY A 52 5.82 -14.60 -9.86
N ARG A 53 5.06 -13.52 -10.04
CA ARG A 53 4.46 -12.75 -8.94
C ARG A 53 3.44 -13.59 -8.14
N ALA A 54 2.63 -14.39 -8.81
CA ALA A 54 1.70 -15.29 -8.13
C ALA A 54 2.44 -16.31 -7.26
N VAL A 55 3.59 -16.81 -7.73
CA VAL A 55 4.49 -17.67 -6.93
C VAL A 55 5.07 -16.90 -5.74
N TYR A 56 5.57 -15.69 -5.95
CA TYR A 56 6.09 -14.83 -4.87
C TYR A 56 5.08 -14.62 -3.74
N ILE A 57 3.79 -14.45 -4.09
CA ILE A 57 2.69 -14.34 -3.14
C ILE A 57 2.39 -15.69 -2.47
N LYS A 58 2.30 -16.76 -3.26
CA LYS A 58 2.00 -18.12 -2.78
C LYS A 58 3.01 -18.59 -1.74
N ASP A 59 4.28 -18.31 -1.96
CA ASP A 59 5.38 -18.72 -1.08
C ASP A 59 5.63 -17.70 0.05
N SER A 60 4.77 -16.68 0.16
CA SER A 60 4.81 -15.65 1.20
C SER A 60 6.14 -14.92 1.31
N CYS A 61 6.80 -14.67 0.17
CA CYS A 61 8.06 -13.92 0.16
C CYS A 61 7.89 -12.52 0.77
N ASN A 62 6.71 -11.92 0.62
CA ASN A 62 6.34 -10.62 1.22
C ASN A 62 6.29 -10.61 2.77
N ALA A 63 6.30 -11.77 3.44
CA ALA A 63 6.40 -11.85 4.90
C ALA A 63 7.84 -11.61 5.41
N CYS A 64 8.84 -11.85 4.57
CA CYS A 64 10.26 -11.66 4.90
C CYS A 64 10.90 -10.49 4.17
N HIS A 65 10.44 -10.18 2.96
CA HIS A 65 11.01 -9.19 2.06
C HIS A 65 10.02 -8.08 1.75
N SER A 66 10.47 -6.84 1.87
CA SER A 66 9.68 -5.68 1.44
C SER A 66 9.99 -5.29 0.00
N GLN A 67 9.03 -4.60 -0.62
CA GLN A 67 9.22 -3.92 -1.90
C GLN A 67 8.80 -2.45 -1.75
N LEU A 68 9.47 -1.73 -0.84
CA LEU A 68 9.22 -0.32 -0.57
C LEU A 68 10.46 0.30 0.10
N ILE A 69 11.28 0.99 -0.69
CA ILE A 69 12.46 1.69 -0.18
C ILE A 69 12.04 3.05 0.36
N ARG A 70 12.39 3.33 1.62
CA ARG A 70 12.05 4.59 2.30
C ARG A 70 13.01 5.71 1.89
N PRO A 71 12.58 6.99 1.92
CA PRO A 71 13.39 8.14 1.49
C PRO A 71 14.43 8.56 2.54
N PHE A 72 15.26 7.62 2.98
CA PHE A 72 16.38 7.88 3.89
C PHE A 72 17.69 7.56 3.18
N LYS A 73 18.74 8.35 3.46
CA LYS A 73 20.07 8.17 2.85
C LYS A 73 20.60 6.74 3.01
N SER A 74 20.45 6.16 4.19
CA SER A 74 20.91 4.79 4.48
C SER A 74 20.14 3.70 3.73
N GLU A 75 18.87 3.93 3.42
CA GLU A 75 18.06 3.05 2.58
C GLU A 75 18.48 3.18 1.13
N THR A 76 18.65 4.41 0.66
CA THR A 76 19.02 4.65 -0.74
C THR A 76 20.43 4.19 -1.06
N ASP A 77 21.36 4.29 -0.11
CA ASP A 77 22.71 3.77 -0.25
C ASP A 77 22.74 2.24 -0.29
N ARG A 78 21.79 1.59 0.38
CA ARG A 78 21.73 0.12 0.47
C ARG A 78 20.98 -0.51 -0.71
N TYR A 79 19.87 0.09 -1.13
CA TYR A 79 18.91 -0.53 -2.05
C TYR A 79 18.66 0.27 -3.33
N GLY A 80 19.22 1.49 -3.46
CA GLY A 80 18.98 2.37 -4.60
C GLY A 80 17.85 3.36 -4.38
N MET A 81 17.37 3.99 -5.45
CA MET A 81 16.41 5.11 -5.34
C MET A 81 15.14 4.73 -4.56
N TYR A 82 14.68 5.65 -3.70
CA TYR A 82 13.47 5.45 -2.89
C TYR A 82 12.25 5.16 -3.77
N SER A 83 11.29 4.41 -3.24
CA SER A 83 10.10 4.00 -3.99
C SER A 83 9.11 5.14 -4.14
N VAL A 84 8.44 5.21 -5.29
CA VAL A 84 7.40 6.21 -5.57
C VAL A 84 6.07 5.55 -5.92
N SER A 85 4.95 6.20 -5.57
CA SER A 85 3.59 5.60 -5.68
C SER A 85 3.29 4.99 -7.05
N GLY A 86 3.69 5.68 -8.13
CA GLY A 86 3.41 5.23 -9.50
C GLY A 86 4.14 3.97 -9.94
N GLU A 87 5.13 3.49 -9.20
CA GLU A 87 5.80 2.21 -9.49
C GLU A 87 4.89 1.00 -9.26
N PHE A 88 3.90 1.18 -8.38
CA PHE A 88 2.95 0.15 -7.93
C PHE A 88 1.58 0.28 -8.61
N ALA A 89 1.46 1.11 -9.66
CA ALA A 89 0.17 1.38 -10.31
C ALA A 89 -0.53 0.09 -10.77
N TYR A 90 0.23 -0.91 -11.24
CA TYR A 90 -0.29 -2.20 -11.72
C TYR A 90 -0.32 -3.31 -10.66
N ASP A 91 -0.01 -2.99 -9.41
CA ASP A 91 0.13 -3.98 -8.36
C ASP A 91 -1.20 -4.34 -7.71
N ARG A 92 -1.69 -5.55 -7.98
CA ARG A 92 -2.95 -6.05 -7.41
C ARG A 92 -2.74 -7.48 -6.86
N PRO A 93 -2.63 -7.66 -5.53
CA PRO A 93 -2.50 -6.62 -4.51
C PRO A 93 -1.10 -5.97 -4.51
N PHE A 94 -0.97 -4.83 -3.83
CA PHE A 94 0.35 -4.26 -3.52
C PHE A 94 1.19 -5.24 -2.69
N LEU A 95 2.51 -5.25 -2.90
CA LEU A 95 3.45 -6.14 -2.21
C LEU A 95 4.48 -5.37 -1.38
N TRP A 96 4.09 -4.19 -0.90
CA TRP A 96 4.84 -3.47 0.11
C TRP A 96 5.01 -4.37 1.32
N GLY A 97 6.23 -4.48 1.84
CA GLY A 97 6.48 -5.31 3.02
C GLY A 97 6.18 -4.55 4.30
N SER A 98 5.67 -5.26 5.29
CA SER A 98 5.52 -4.76 6.66
C SER A 98 6.70 -5.16 7.57
N LYS A 99 7.56 -6.06 7.09
CA LYS A 99 8.69 -6.63 7.83
C LYS A 99 9.87 -6.88 6.88
N ARG A 100 11.09 -6.78 7.43
CA ARG A 100 12.33 -7.13 6.75
C ARG A 100 13.13 -8.10 7.60
N THR A 101 12.90 -9.38 7.41
CA THR A 101 13.83 -10.44 7.86
C THR A 101 14.91 -10.63 6.81
N GLY A 102 14.53 -10.58 5.53
CA GLY A 102 15.45 -10.43 4.40
C GLY A 102 15.54 -8.97 3.91
N PRO A 103 16.44 -8.69 2.94
CA PRO A 103 16.57 -7.37 2.34
C PRO A 103 15.32 -6.93 1.56
N ASP A 104 15.25 -5.63 1.26
CA ASP A 104 14.26 -5.09 0.33
C ASP A 104 14.56 -5.54 -1.11
N LEU A 105 13.50 -5.81 -1.88
CA LEU A 105 13.55 -6.34 -3.23
C LEU A 105 12.92 -5.38 -4.27
N ALA A 106 12.70 -4.11 -3.96
CA ALA A 106 12.08 -3.17 -4.91
C ALA A 106 12.97 -2.86 -6.12
N ARG A 107 14.28 -3.11 -6.03
CA ARG A 107 15.28 -2.76 -7.06
C ARG A 107 16.14 -3.96 -7.46
N VAL A 108 15.64 -5.18 -7.29
CA VAL A 108 16.31 -6.38 -7.80
C VAL A 108 15.79 -6.75 -9.19
N GLY A 109 16.65 -7.37 -9.99
CA GLY A 109 16.39 -7.62 -11.41
C GLY A 109 16.88 -6.45 -12.28
N ASN A 110 17.54 -6.79 -13.39
CA ASN A 110 18.05 -5.83 -14.37
C ASN A 110 16.97 -5.46 -15.39
#